data_AF-V9Z8N1-F1
#
_entry.id   AF-V9Z8N1-F1
#
_cell.length_a   1.000
_cell.length_b   1.000
_cell.length_c   1.000
_cell.angle_alpha   90.00
_cell.angle_beta   90.00
_cell.angle_gamma   90.00
#
_symmetry.space_group_name_H-M   'P 1'
#
loop_
_entity.id
_entity.type
_entity.pdbx_description
1 polymer ?
#
loop_
_entity_poly.entity_id
_entity_poly.type
_entity_poly.pdbx_seq_one_letter_code
_entity_poly.pdbx_strand_id
1 'polypeptide(L)'
;MARISDETRRDNEAAIRHVMDRLLAGEIPAGSKCDIKTLAAQAGVTRTGFYPKKNRDGSPRPGPYQHLAEEFERRLAELRETGVIPDPRAAQIERLKEQVSGLKERLAARDEQIGGLTDFRERALSQIAAQRMEIERLRDALAAPSNVRALPNSSRASAPYGSCS
;
A
#
# COMPACT_ATOMS: atom_id res chain seq x y z
N MET A 1 30.00 41.14 -13.82
CA MET A 1 29.43 40.99 -12.45
C MET A 1 30.39 41.62 -11.47
N ALA A 2 29.95 42.62 -10.71
CA ALA A 2 30.77 43.28 -9.70
C ALA A 2 31.36 42.24 -8.72
N ARG A 3 32.65 42.38 -8.38
CA ARG A 3 33.27 41.58 -7.32
C ARG A 3 32.57 41.96 -6.02
N ILE A 4 31.79 41.04 -5.47
CA ILE A 4 31.27 41.13 -4.10
C ILE A 4 32.50 41.28 -3.19
N SER A 5 32.50 42.29 -2.32
CA SER A 5 33.59 42.48 -1.35
C SER A 5 33.70 41.24 -0.45
N ASP A 6 34.90 40.99 0.09
CA ASP A 6 35.08 39.84 0.96
C ASP A 6 34.25 39.95 2.25
N GLU A 7 33.96 41.18 2.69
CA GLU A 7 33.03 41.46 3.79
C GLU A 7 31.60 41.03 3.44
N THR A 8 31.05 41.50 2.31
CA THR A 8 29.71 41.08 1.86
C THR A 8 29.63 39.58 1.59
N ARG A 9 30.73 38.93 1.20
CA ARG A 9 30.76 37.46 1.07
C ARG A 9 30.62 36.79 2.44
N ARG A 10 31.37 37.23 3.45
CA ARG A 10 31.29 36.68 4.82
C ARG A 10 29.91 36.88 5.42
N ASP A 11 29.32 38.06 5.26
CA ASP A 11 27.98 38.36 5.76
C ASP A 11 26.92 37.46 5.13
N ASN A 12 27.01 37.26 3.81
CA ASN A 12 26.14 36.33 3.09
C ASN A 12 26.34 34.89 3.56
N GLU A 13 27.58 34.43 3.77
CA GLU A 13 27.82 33.09 4.30
C GLU A 13 27.25 32.91 5.71
N ALA A 14 27.39 33.92 6.58
CA ALA A 14 26.79 33.89 7.92
C ALA A 14 25.26 33.81 7.85
N ALA A 15 24.64 34.61 6.98
CA ALA A 15 23.20 34.56 6.74
C ALA A 15 22.75 33.19 6.20
N ILE A 16 23.49 32.62 5.24
CA ILE A 16 23.21 31.29 4.68
C ILE A 16 23.28 30.21 5.78
N ARG A 17 24.33 30.22 6.62
CA ARG A 17 24.46 29.24 7.71
C ARG A 17 23.31 29.37 8.71
N HIS A 18 22.97 30.59 9.11
CA HIS A 18 21.84 30.83 10.01
C HIS A 18 20.51 30.33 9.45
N VAL A 19 20.21 30.61 8.17
CA VAL A 19 19.00 30.12 7.50
C VAL A 19 19.02 28.59 7.35
N MET A 20 20.19 28.01 7.04
CA MET A 20 20.37 26.56 6.95
C MET A 20 19.99 25.89 8.27
N ASP A 21 20.49 26.38 9.40
CA ASP A 21 20.17 25.80 10.71
C ASP A 21 18.66 25.87 11.01
N ARG A 22 18.01 27.00 10.69
CA ARG A 22 16.54 27.16 10.83
C ARG A 22 15.74 26.19 9.96
N LEU A 23 16.12 26.05 8.68
CA LEU A 23 15.44 25.13 7.75
C LEU A 23 15.62 23.67 8.15
N LEU A 24 16.80 23.29 8.64
CA LEU A 24 17.08 21.94 9.14
C LEU A 24 16.37 21.65 10.47
N ALA A 25 16.11 22.67 11.28
CA ALA A 25 15.24 22.58 12.47
C ALA A 25 13.74 22.50 12.13
N GLY A 26 13.36 22.60 10.85
CA GLY A 26 11.97 22.53 10.40
C GLY A 26 11.22 23.86 10.41
N GLU A 27 11.89 24.98 10.65
CA GLU A 27 11.31 26.33 10.53
C GLU A 27 11.17 26.75 9.06
N ILE A 28 10.30 26.06 8.34
CA ILE A 28 10.11 26.28 6.90
C ILE A 28 8.99 27.29 6.67
N PRO A 29 9.24 28.34 5.86
CA PRO A 29 8.20 29.29 5.48
C PRO A 29 6.98 28.59 4.84
N ALA A 30 5.79 29.11 5.10
CA ALA A 30 4.55 28.54 4.54
C ALA A 30 4.63 28.42 3.01
N GLY A 31 4.25 27.26 2.48
CA GLY A 31 4.28 26.96 1.04
C GLY A 31 5.67 26.69 0.46
N SER A 32 6.74 26.80 1.25
CA SER A 32 8.11 26.49 0.84
C SER A 32 8.51 25.05 1.18
N LYS A 33 9.71 24.64 0.78
CA LYS A 33 10.30 23.32 1.04
C LYS A 33 11.65 23.47 1.75
N CYS A 34 12.13 22.40 2.36
CA CYS A 34 13.51 22.32 2.84
C CYS A 34 14.44 22.05 1.63
N ASP A 35 14.74 23.09 0.84
CA ASP A 35 15.58 22.98 -0.35
C ASP A 35 16.51 24.20 -0.55
N ILE A 36 17.49 24.06 -1.46
CA ILE A 36 18.46 25.13 -1.79
C ILE A 36 17.76 26.40 -2.33
N LYS A 37 16.60 26.27 -2.96
CA LYS A 37 15.86 27.42 -3.50
C LYS A 37 15.32 28.27 -2.36
N THR A 38 14.73 27.65 -1.35
CA THR A 38 14.26 28.33 -0.14
C THR A 38 15.43 28.86 0.69
N LEU A 39 16.52 28.11 0.82
CA LEU A 39 17.76 28.58 1.46
C LEU A 39 18.27 29.88 0.82
N ALA A 40 18.39 29.90 -0.51
CA ALA A 40 18.84 31.08 -1.25
C ALA A 40 17.90 32.28 -1.06
N ALA A 41 16.59 32.05 -1.18
CA ALA A 41 15.58 33.10 -1.04
C ALA A 41 15.55 33.72 0.37
N GLN A 42 15.62 32.88 1.40
CA GLN A 42 15.60 33.33 2.80
C GLN A 42 16.92 33.98 3.22
N ALA A 43 18.06 33.55 2.68
CA ALA A 43 19.36 34.16 2.93
C ALA A 43 19.62 35.42 2.08
N GLY A 44 18.68 35.83 1.22
CA GLY A 44 18.83 37.02 0.38
C GLY A 44 19.89 36.91 -0.72
N VAL A 45 20.30 35.68 -1.08
CA VAL A 45 21.34 35.44 -2.09
C VAL A 45 20.77 34.83 -3.36
N THR A 46 21.43 35.09 -4.49
CA THR A 46 21.02 34.48 -5.76
C THR A 46 21.27 32.97 -5.74
N ARG A 47 20.26 32.18 -6.15
CA ARG A 47 20.36 30.70 -6.22
C ARG A 47 21.54 30.22 -7.07
N THR A 48 21.92 30.97 -8.11
CA THR A 48 23.08 30.63 -8.96
C THR A 48 24.43 30.71 -8.23
N GLY A 49 24.47 31.28 -7.03
CA GLY A 49 25.66 31.30 -6.18
C GLY A 49 26.03 29.94 -5.59
N PHE A 50 25.07 29.02 -5.51
CA PHE A 50 25.26 27.66 -4.97
C PHE A 50 25.74 26.64 -6.01
N TYR A 51 25.69 26.99 -7.29
CA TYR A 51 26.02 26.06 -8.37
C TYR A 51 27.34 26.43 -9.05
N PRO A 52 28.07 25.44 -9.59
CA PRO A 52 29.25 25.69 -10.39
C PRO A 52 28.89 26.50 -11.64
N LYS A 53 29.79 27.38 -12.04
CA LYS A 53 29.72 28.21 -13.24
C LYS A 53 30.82 27.80 -14.21
N LYS A 54 30.71 28.20 -15.47
CA LYS A 54 31.78 27.98 -16.46
C LYS A 54 32.66 29.22 -16.57
N ASN A 55 33.97 29.02 -16.59
CA ASN A 55 34.94 30.04 -16.97
C ASN A 55 34.90 30.29 -18.48
N ARG A 56 35.59 31.34 -18.94
CA ARG A 56 35.66 31.72 -20.37
C ARG A 56 36.29 30.61 -21.25
N ASP A 57 37.17 29.81 -20.66
CA ASP A 57 37.84 28.65 -21.27
C ASP A 57 37.00 27.36 -21.20
N GLY A 58 35.78 27.42 -20.65
CA GLY A 58 34.90 26.27 -20.47
C GLY A 58 35.18 25.43 -19.21
N SER A 59 36.23 25.73 -18.45
CA SER A 59 36.54 25.01 -17.20
C SER A 59 35.48 25.30 -16.12
N PRO A 60 35.16 24.31 -15.24
CA PRO A 60 34.24 24.52 -14.14
C PRO A 60 34.88 25.41 -13.07
N ARG A 61 34.12 26.39 -12.60
CA ARG A 61 34.45 27.27 -11.49
C ARG A 61 33.41 27.08 -10.40
N PRO A 62 33.80 26.79 -9.15
CA PRO A 62 32.83 26.64 -8.09
C PRO A 62 32.04 27.93 -7.86
N GLY A 63 30.77 27.78 -7.53
CA GLY A 63 29.93 28.89 -7.09
C GLY A 63 30.46 29.49 -5.79
N PRO A 64 30.25 30.79 -5.52
CA PRO A 64 30.72 31.44 -4.29
C PRO A 64 30.24 30.76 -3.01
N TYR A 65 29.07 30.10 -3.04
CA TYR A 65 28.45 29.43 -1.90
C TYR A 65 28.22 27.94 -2.16
N GLN A 66 28.92 27.34 -3.13
CA GLN A 66 28.71 25.94 -3.48
C GLN A 66 28.97 24.99 -2.30
N HIS A 67 30.03 25.24 -1.54
CA HIS A 67 30.36 24.44 -0.36
C HIS A 67 29.23 24.45 0.70
N LEU A 68 28.46 25.54 0.80
CA LEU A 68 27.31 25.63 1.71
C LEU A 68 26.10 24.86 1.19
N ALA A 69 25.92 24.74 -0.13
CA ALA A 69 24.92 23.84 -0.68
C ALA A 69 25.26 22.38 -0.40
N GLU A 70 26.52 21.99 -0.62
CA GLU A 70 27.01 20.63 -0.34
C GLU A 70 26.88 20.29 1.16
N GLU A 71 27.19 21.25 2.04
CA GLU A 71 26.96 21.11 3.48
C GLU A 71 25.49 20.95 3.83
N PHE A 72 24.61 21.78 3.28
CA PHE A 72 23.17 21.71 3.52
C PHE A 72 22.59 20.36 3.07
N GLU A 73 22.96 19.90 1.87
CA GLU A 73 22.51 18.62 1.34
C GLU A 73 23.02 17.44 2.17
N ARG A 74 24.29 17.48 2.61
CA ARG A 74 24.86 16.46 3.50
C ARG A 74 24.09 16.38 4.82
N ARG A 75 23.91 17.51 5.51
CA ARG A 75 23.16 17.55 6.78
C ARG A 75 21.71 17.12 6.61
N LEU A 76 21.07 17.49 5.50
CA LEU A 76 19.70 17.07 5.19
C LEU A 76 19.62 15.56 4.94
N ALA A 77 20.64 14.96 4.31
CA ALA A 77 20.74 13.51 4.14
C ALA A 77 20.91 12.79 5.47
N GLU A 78 21.82 13.26 6.34
CA GLU A 78 22.03 12.72 7.69
C GLU A 78 20.74 12.74 8.53
N LEU A 79 19.96 13.83 8.46
CA LEU A 79 18.64 13.90 9.13
C LEU A 79 17.67 12.84 8.59
N ARG A 80 17.62 12.65 7.26
CA ARG A 80 16.75 11.64 6.66
C ARG A 80 17.16 10.22 7.04
N GLU A 81 18.46 9.94 7.09
CA GLU A 81 19.00 8.64 7.52
C GLU A 81 18.64 8.34 8.98
N THR A 82 18.59 9.36 9.83
CA THR A 82 18.12 9.25 11.22
C THR A 82 16.59 9.27 11.36
N GLY A 83 15.85 9.30 10.24
CA GLY A 83 14.38 9.29 10.22
C GLY A 83 13.71 10.65 10.47
N VAL A 84 14.50 11.72 10.58
CA VAL A 84 13.99 13.09 10.72
C VAL A 84 13.74 13.68 9.34
N ILE A 85 12.50 14.11 9.10
CA ILE A 85 12.12 14.82 7.87
C ILE A 85 11.80 16.27 8.28
N PRO A 86 12.73 17.23 8.08
CA PRO A 86 12.52 18.62 8.49
C PRO A 86 11.32 19.29 7.80
N ASP A 87 11.00 18.84 6.58
CA ASP A 87 9.85 19.36 5.84
C ASP A 87 8.55 18.68 6.30
N PRO A 88 7.64 19.40 6.99
CA PRO A 88 6.41 18.81 7.51
C PRO A 88 5.48 18.32 6.40
N ARG A 89 5.51 18.95 5.21
CA ARG A 89 4.72 18.48 4.07
C ARG A 89 5.31 17.20 3.50
N ALA A 90 6.64 17.10 3.42
CA ALA A 90 7.29 15.86 3.00
C ALA A 90 7.02 14.73 4.01
N ALA A 91 7.11 15.02 5.31
CA ALA A 91 6.79 14.07 6.37
C ALA A 91 5.33 13.58 6.28
N GLN A 92 4.39 14.51 6.01
CA GLN A 92 2.99 14.17 5.79
C GLN A 92 2.79 13.30 4.54
N ILE A 93 3.49 13.60 3.44
CA ILE A 93 3.42 12.81 2.21
C ILE A 93 3.89 11.38 2.46
N GLU A 94 5.01 11.17 3.14
CA GLU A 94 5.50 9.82 3.44
C GLU A 94 4.54 9.05 4.34
N ARG A 95 4.02 9.69 5.41
CA ARG A 95 2.97 9.09 6.24
C ARG A 95 1.74 8.70 5.43
N LEU A 96 1.28 9.57 4.53
CA LEU A 96 0.12 9.29 3.68
C LEU A 96 0.38 8.15 2.70
N LYS A 97 1.59 8.06 2.12
CA LYS A 97 1.98 6.93 1.26
C LYS A 97 1.93 5.61 2.02
N GLU A 98 2.46 5.57 3.23
CA GLU A 98 2.44 4.39 4.09
C GLU A 98 1.00 3.97 4.42
N GLN A 99 0.16 4.93 4.81
CA GLN A 99 -1.27 4.68 5.07
C GLN A 99 -2.00 4.16 3.84
N VAL A 100 -1.75 4.76 2.66
CA VAL A 100 -2.36 4.30 1.40
C VAL A 100 -1.89 2.91 1.02
N SER A 101 -0.61 2.57 1.23
CA SER A 101 -0.09 1.21 1.00
C SER A 101 -0.81 0.20 1.90
N GLY A 102 -0.85 0.46 3.21
CA GLY A 102 -1.51 -0.42 4.17
C GLY A 102 -3.01 -0.57 3.91
N LEU A 103 -3.69 0.49 3.45
CA LEU A 103 -5.10 0.40 3.05
C LEU A 103 -5.30 -0.45 1.80
N LYS A 104 -4.41 -0.34 0.81
CA LYS A 104 -4.47 -1.17 -0.41
C LYS A 104 -4.25 -2.64 -0.10
N GLU A 105 -3.28 -2.97 0.74
CA GLU A 105 -3.01 -4.34 1.18
C GLU A 105 -4.22 -4.93 1.91
N ARG A 106 -4.81 -4.16 2.83
CA ARG A 106 -6.03 -4.57 3.54
C ARG A 106 -7.21 -4.77 2.61
N LEU A 107 -7.37 -3.91 1.60
CA LEU A 107 -8.43 -4.03 0.62
C LEU A 107 -8.27 -5.31 -0.22
N ALA A 108 -7.06 -5.55 -0.74
CA ALA A 108 -6.75 -6.76 -1.51
C ALA A 108 -7.03 -8.04 -0.70
N ALA A 109 -6.61 -8.09 0.57
CA ALA A 109 -6.88 -9.22 1.45
C ALA A 109 -8.39 -9.43 1.71
N ARG A 110 -9.17 -8.35 1.76
CA ARG A 110 -10.63 -8.45 1.93
C ARG A 110 -11.32 -8.91 0.66
N ASP A 111 -10.88 -8.43 -0.49
CA ASP A 111 -11.40 -8.87 -1.79
C ASP A 111 -11.14 -10.36 -2.01
N GLU A 112 -9.95 -10.86 -1.64
CA GLU A 112 -9.63 -12.29 -1.68
C GLU A 112 -10.54 -13.11 -0.74
N GLN A 113 -10.76 -12.64 0.49
CA GLN A 113 -11.68 -13.27 1.44
C GLN A 113 -13.13 -13.31 0.92
N ILE A 114 -13.61 -12.21 0.33
CA ILE A 114 -14.94 -12.12 -0.25
C ILE A 114 -15.08 -13.08 -1.43
N GLY A 115 -14.06 -13.18 -2.29
CA GLY A 115 -14.00 -14.16 -3.36
C GLY A 115 -14.14 -15.60 -2.83
N GLY A 116 -13.29 -15.97 -1.87
CA GLY A 116 -13.35 -17.32 -1.27
C GLY A 116 -14.68 -17.65 -0.60
N LEU A 117 -15.30 -16.69 0.09
CA LEU A 117 -16.62 -16.86 0.70
C LEU A 117 -17.73 -16.99 -0.35
N THR A 118 -17.60 -16.29 -1.48
CA THR A 118 -18.55 -16.35 -2.59
C THR A 118 -18.48 -17.73 -3.26
N ASP A 119 -17.28 -18.20 -3.59
CA ASP A 119 -17.05 -19.53 -4.17
C ASP A 119 -17.51 -20.65 -3.23
N PHE A 120 -17.32 -20.49 -1.92
CA PHE A 120 -17.82 -21.43 -0.93
C PHE A 120 -19.34 -21.46 -0.91
N ARG A 121 -19.99 -20.28 -0.87
CA ARG A 121 -21.45 -20.16 -0.88
C ARG A 121 -22.05 -20.80 -2.13
N GLU A 122 -21.50 -20.55 -3.31
CA GLU A 122 -21.98 -21.13 -4.57
C GLU A 122 -21.92 -22.66 -4.53
N ARG A 123 -20.76 -23.23 -4.15
CA ARG A 123 -20.61 -24.69 -4.03
C ARG A 123 -21.58 -25.30 -3.03
N ALA A 124 -21.75 -24.68 -1.86
CA ALA A 124 -22.67 -25.17 -0.83
C ALA A 124 -24.12 -25.18 -1.34
N LEU A 125 -24.55 -24.12 -2.03
CA LEU A 125 -25.91 -24.05 -2.59
C LEU A 125 -26.11 -25.12 -3.68
N SER A 126 -25.14 -25.32 -4.58
CA SER A 126 -25.21 -26.37 -5.60
C SER A 126 -25.30 -27.77 -4.97
N GLN A 127 -24.52 -28.05 -3.93
CA GLN A 127 -24.56 -29.33 -3.22
C GLN A 127 -25.91 -29.57 -2.53
N ILE A 128 -26.44 -28.57 -1.83
CA ILE A 128 -27.75 -28.66 -1.18
C ILE A 128 -28.86 -28.91 -2.22
N ALA A 129 -28.81 -28.21 -3.36
CA ALA A 129 -29.76 -28.42 -4.44
C ALA A 129 -29.69 -29.85 -5.01
N ALA A 130 -28.48 -30.36 -5.27
CA ALA A 130 -28.28 -31.73 -5.76
C ALA A 130 -28.76 -32.78 -4.74
N GLN A 131 -28.45 -32.59 -3.46
CA GLN A 131 -28.91 -33.47 -2.38
C GLN A 131 -30.44 -33.47 -2.28
N ARG A 132 -31.07 -32.30 -2.41
CA ARG A 132 -32.53 -32.19 -2.40
C ARG A 132 -33.16 -32.95 -3.56
N MET A 133 -32.64 -32.79 -4.77
CA MET A 133 -33.12 -33.52 -5.95
C MET A 133 -33.00 -35.04 -5.77
N GLU A 134 -31.89 -35.52 -5.20
CA GLU A 134 -31.70 -36.94 -4.96
C GLU A 134 -32.67 -37.49 -3.90
N ILE A 135 -32.91 -36.74 -2.82
CA ILE A 135 -33.92 -37.11 -1.81
C ILE A 135 -35.31 -37.20 -2.43
N GLU A 136 -35.68 -36.24 -3.29
CA GLU A 136 -36.96 -36.26 -4.01
C GLU A 136 -37.06 -37.49 -4.92
N ARG A 137 -36.02 -37.78 -5.72
CA ARG A 137 -35.94 -38.97 -6.57
C ARG A 137 -36.08 -40.27 -5.77
N LEU A 138 -35.39 -40.39 -4.63
CA LEU A 138 -35.45 -41.57 -3.77
C LEU A 138 -36.83 -41.75 -3.13
N ARG A 139 -37.49 -40.66 -2.73
CA ARG A 139 -38.86 -40.70 -2.21
C ARG A 139 -39.86 -41.15 -3.26
N ASP A 140 -39.74 -40.64 -4.48
CA ASP A 140 -40.61 -41.05 -5.60
C ASP A 140 -40.42 -42.53 -5.93
N ALA A 141 -39.17 -43.01 -5.92
CA ALA A 141 -38.87 -44.42 -6.10
C ALA A 141 -39.49 -45.29 -4.99
N LEU A 142 -39.41 -44.89 -3.72
CA LEU A 142 -40.02 -45.64 -2.62
C LEU A 142 -41.56 -45.65 -2.69
N ALA A 143 -42.17 -44.58 -3.20
CA ALA A 143 -43.61 -44.49 -3.37
C ALA A 143 -44.15 -45.31 -4.55
N ALA A 144 -43.28 -45.75 -5.48
CA ALA A 144 -43.69 -46.53 -6.64
C ALA A 144 -44.11 -47.97 -6.25
N PRO A 145 -45.33 -48.42 -6.58
CA PRO A 145 -45.90 -49.70 -6.12
C PRO A 145 -45.19 -50.94 -6.69
N SER A 146 -44.37 -50.80 -7.73
CA SER A 146 -43.56 -51.89 -8.31
C SER A 146 -42.42 -52.35 -7.40
N ASN A 147 -42.03 -51.55 -6.41
CA ASN A 147 -40.80 -51.76 -5.65
C ASN A 147 -41.02 -52.57 -4.36
N VAL A 148 -42.27 -52.87 -4.01
CA VAL A 148 -42.64 -53.73 -2.88
C VAL A 148 -43.35 -54.97 -3.44
N ARG A 149 -42.62 -56.07 -3.60
CA ARG A 149 -43.21 -57.36 -3.99
C ARG A 149 -43.88 -57.99 -2.76
N ALA A 150 -45.22 -57.99 -2.73
CA ALA A 150 -45.95 -58.79 -1.76
C ALA A 150 -45.62 -60.28 -1.99
N LEU A 151 -44.96 -60.90 -1.01
CA LEU A 151 -44.75 -62.35 -1.05
C LEU A 151 -46.11 -63.03 -0.95
N PRO A 152 -46.41 -64.03 -1.81
CA PRO A 152 -47.65 -64.75 -1.73
C PRO A 152 -47.72 -65.40 -0.34
N ASN A 153 -48.75 -65.03 0.42
CA ASN A 153 -49.09 -65.72 1.65
C ASN A 153 -49.36 -67.17 1.23
N SER A 154 -48.57 -68.13 1.72
CA SER A 154 -48.85 -69.54 1.46
C SER A 154 -50.17 -69.88 2.12
N SER A 155 -51.28 -69.76 1.38
CA SER A 155 -52.55 -70.33 1.77
C SER A 155 -52.26 -71.81 2.00
N ARG A 156 -52.44 -72.26 3.25
CA ARG A 156 -52.38 -73.66 3.66
C ARG A 156 -52.92 -74.53 2.54
N ALA A 157 -52.03 -75.18 1.80
CA ALA A 157 -52.40 -76.28 0.95
C ALA A 157 -52.95 -77.33 1.91
N SER A 158 -54.25 -77.56 1.83
CA SER A 158 -54.91 -78.73 2.38
C SER A 158 -54.16 -79.96 1.87
N ALA A 159 -53.25 -80.49 2.69
CA ALA A 159 -52.62 -81.77 2.42
C ALA A 159 -53.72 -82.85 2.53
N PRO A 160 -53.92 -83.70 1.51
CA PRO A 160 -54.92 -84.75 1.57
C PRO A 160 -54.31 -85.91 2.36
N TYR A 161 -54.34 -85.85 3.68
CA TYR A 161 -54.08 -87.03 4.49
C TYR A 161 -55.35 -87.87 4.48
N GLY A 162 -55.29 -88.97 3.72
CA GLY A 162 -56.33 -89.97 3.61
C GLY A 162 -56.62 -90.65 4.94
N SER A 163 -57.90 -90.97 5.13
CA SER A 163 -58.42 -91.82 6.18
C SER A 163 -57.87 -93.25 6.04
N CYS A 164 -57.30 -93.80 7.10
CA CYS A 164 -57.19 -95.25 7.31
C CYS A 164 -57.73 -95.59 8.70
N SER A 165 -58.44 -96.72 8.71
CA SER A 165 -59.29 -97.32 9.74
C SER A 165 -58.64 -97.55 11.10
#